data_AF-A0A842NSF1-F1
#
_entry.id   AF-A0A842NSF1-F1
#
_cell.length_a   1.000
_cell.length_b   1.000
_cell.length_c   1.000
_cell.angle_alpha   90.00
_cell.angle_beta   90.00
_cell.angle_gamma   90.00
#
_symmetry.space_group_name_H-M   'P 1'
#
loop_
_entity.id
_entity.type
_entity.pdbx_description
1 polymer ?
#
loop_
_entity_poly.entity_id
_entity_poly.type
_entity_poly.pdbx_seq_one_letter_code
_entity_poly.pdbx_strand_id
1 'polypeptide(L)'
;MTFIEIKRIFEKRRFNIIKTLESGREDIDLSKQHQMYGAIKELENILKTIDYYQEMEVKNDFDFKLSRESSRTILQKIIFRRKENGSEKNTEEITIN
;
A
#
# COMPACT_ATOMS: atom_id res chain seq x y z
N MET A 1 4.51 -12.56 -4.68
CA MET A 1 4.08 -12.45 -3.28
C MET A 1 3.99 -10.98 -2.95
N THR A 2 2.82 -10.48 -2.57
CA THR A 2 2.53 -9.05 -2.30
C THR A 2 2.70 -8.73 -0.81
N PHE A 3 2.89 -7.46 -0.46
CA PHE A 3 2.96 -7.03 0.96
C PHE A 3 1.73 -7.45 1.77
N ILE A 4 0.54 -7.46 1.16
CA ILE A 4 -0.70 -7.91 1.78
C ILE A 4 -0.64 -9.41 2.13
N GLU A 5 -0.11 -10.24 1.22
CA GLU A 5 0.05 -11.67 1.46
C GLU A 5 1.05 -11.95 2.59
N ILE A 6 2.17 -11.22 2.59
CA ILE A 6 3.21 -11.30 3.64
C ILE A 6 2.62 -10.88 5.00
N LYS A 7 1.88 -9.76 5.05
CA LYS A 7 1.21 -9.28 6.26
C LYS A 7 0.30 -10.34 6.85
N ARG A 8 -0.57 -10.95 6.03
CA ARG A 8 -1.49 -12.01 6.47
C ARG A 8 -0.78 -13.22 7.08
N ILE A 9 0.36 -13.63 6.51
CA ILE A 9 1.16 -14.74 7.04
C ILE A 9 1.68 -14.41 8.45
N PHE A 10 2.24 -13.21 8.65
CA PHE A 10 2.77 -12.81 9.94
C PHE A 10 1.68 -12.56 10.98
N GLU A 11 0.53 -12.01 10.60
CA GLU A 11 -0.63 -11.90 11.49
C GLU A 11 -1.13 -13.26 11.95
N LYS A 12 -1.26 -14.23 11.04
CA LYS A 12 -1.65 -15.60 11.38
C LYS A 12 -0.66 -16.25 12.35
N ARG A 13 0.64 -16.06 12.13
CA ARG A 13 1.68 -16.56 13.05
C ARG A 13 1.55 -15.93 14.44
N ARG A 14 1.40 -14.60 14.51
CA ARG A 14 1.22 -13.87 15.78
C ARG A 14 0.00 -14.40 16.53
N PHE A 15 -1.12 -14.52 15.83
CA PHE A 15 -2.37 -15.07 16.38
C PHE A 15 -2.19 -16.48 16.94
N ASN A 16 -1.50 -17.37 16.22
CA ASN A 16 -1.27 -18.73 16.68
C ASN A 16 -0.44 -18.78 17.98
N ILE A 17 0.58 -17.93 18.10
CA ILE A 17 1.43 -17.87 19.30
C ILE A 17 0.62 -17.36 20.49
N ILE A 18 -0.16 -16.28 20.30
CA ILE A 18 -1.06 -15.74 21.32
C ILE A 18 -2.05 -16.81 21.78
N LYS A 19 -2.72 -17.48 20.83
CA LYS A 19 -3.68 -18.53 21.15
C LYS A 19 -3.04 -19.67 21.96
N THR A 20 -1.81 -20.05 21.62
CA THR A 20 -1.07 -21.10 22.34
C THR A 20 -0.79 -20.67 23.79
N LEU A 21 -0.37 -19.42 24.00
CA LEU A 21 -0.19 -18.87 25.35
C LEU A 21 -1.51 -18.79 26.11
N GLU A 22 -2.60 -18.35 25.48
CA GLU A 22 -3.91 -18.25 26.14
C GLU A 22 -4.47 -19.61 26.54
N SER A 23 -4.29 -20.65 25.71
CA SER A 23 -4.88 -21.98 25.95
C SER A 23 -4.10 -22.86 26.92
N GLY A 24 -2.80 -22.61 27.12
CA GLY A 24 -1.91 -23.54 27.83
C GLY A 24 -0.81 -22.86 28.62
N ARG A 25 -1.01 -21.60 29.05
CA ARG A 25 0.02 -20.81 29.73
C ARG A 25 0.66 -21.54 30.91
N GLU A 26 -0.18 -22.13 31.77
CA GLU A 26 0.24 -22.75 33.02
C GLU A 26 1.10 -24.00 32.79
N ASP A 27 0.93 -24.66 31.65
CA ASP A 27 1.68 -25.86 31.24
C ASP A 27 2.98 -25.54 30.49
N ILE A 28 3.17 -24.27 30.08
CA ILE A 28 4.36 -23.82 29.36
C ILE A 28 5.39 -23.31 30.36
N ASP A 29 6.60 -23.85 30.28
CA ASP A 29 7.74 -23.35 31.06
C ASP A 29 7.95 -21.83 30.89
N LEU A 30 8.32 -21.16 31.99
CA LEU A 30 8.52 -19.71 32.04
C LEU A 30 9.51 -19.18 30.99
N SER A 31 10.59 -19.92 30.72
CA SER A 31 11.56 -19.53 29.69
C SER A 31 10.92 -19.56 28.30
N LYS A 32 10.13 -20.59 28.00
CA LYS A 32 9.39 -20.71 26.74
C LYS A 32 8.33 -19.62 26.61
N GLN A 33 7.60 -19.31 27.68
CA GLN A 33 6.66 -18.18 27.67
C GLN A 33 7.36 -16.87 27.31
N HIS A 34 8.51 -16.59 27.92
CA HIS A 34 9.30 -15.39 27.62
C HIS A 34 9.74 -15.33 26.15
N GLN A 35 10.23 -16.44 25.60
CA GLN A 35 10.59 -16.55 24.19
C GLN A 35 9.38 -16.28 23.27
N MET A 36 8.21 -16.81 23.61
CA MET A 36 6.98 -16.60 22.85
C MET A 36 6.54 -15.12 22.89
N TYR A 37 6.65 -14.44 24.04
CA TYR A 37 6.41 -13.00 24.12
C TYR A 37 7.42 -12.20 23.29
N GLY A 38 8.69 -12.59 23.30
CA GLY A 38 9.73 -12.02 22.43
C GLY A 38 9.37 -12.14 20.94
N ALA A 39 8.99 -13.35 20.51
CA ALA A 39 8.57 -13.62 19.15
C ALA A 39 7.32 -12.80 18.75
N ILE A 40 6.33 -12.66 19.64
CA ILE A 40 5.17 -11.78 19.41
C ILE A 40 5.62 -10.34 19.16
N LYS A 41 6.57 -9.83 19.95
CA LYS A 41 7.07 -8.45 19.82
C LYS A 41 7.79 -8.23 18.49
N GLU A 42 8.61 -9.18 18.07
CA GLU A 42 9.29 -9.13 16.77
C GLU A 42 8.27 -9.13 15.61
N LEU A 43 7.24 -9.97 15.69
CA LEU A 43 6.16 -9.99 14.70
C LEU A 43 5.40 -8.68 14.64
N GLU A 44 5.11 -8.04 15.78
CA GLU A 44 4.50 -6.70 15.79
C GLU A 44 5.35 -5.66 15.08
N ASN A 45 6.68 -5.68 15.30
CA ASN A 45 7.58 -4.76 14.64
C ASN A 45 7.60 -4.99 13.13
N ILE A 46 7.66 -6.25 12.68
CA ILE A 46 7.60 -6.60 11.26
C ILE A 46 6.30 -6.10 10.62
N LEU A 47 5.16 -6.32 11.28
CA LEU A 47 3.85 -5.86 10.77
C LEU A 47 3.80 -4.33 10.62
N LYS A 48 4.31 -3.58 11.61
CA LYS A 48 4.41 -2.12 11.52
C LYS A 48 5.33 -1.66 10.38
N THR A 49 6.43 -2.36 10.16
CA THR A 49 7.33 -2.07 9.04
C THR A 49 6.64 -2.29 7.70
N ILE A 50 5.85 -3.37 7.56
CA ILE A 50 5.06 -3.61 6.36
C ILE A 50 4.07 -2.47 6.14
N ASP A 51 3.34 -2.07 7.19
CA ASP A 51 2.36 -0.99 7.10
C ASP A 51 3.00 0.33 6.67
N TYR A 52 4.16 0.66 7.24
CA TYR A 52 4.94 1.83 6.84
C TYR A 52 5.28 1.84 5.35
N TYR A 53 5.78 0.73 4.80
CA TYR A 53 6.11 0.66 3.38
C TYR A 53 4.88 0.70 2.48
N GLN A 54 3.76 0.09 2.88
CA GLN A 54 2.50 0.18 2.15
C GLN A 54 1.97 1.62 2.10
N GLU A 55 2.03 2.34 3.22
CA GLU A 55 1.64 3.75 3.28
C GLU A 55 2.55 4.63 2.42
N MET A 56 3.86 4.36 2.41
CA MET A 56 4.80 5.06 1.55
C MET A 56 4.53 4.84 0.06
N GLU A 57 4.23 3.60 -0.37
CA GLU A 57 3.87 3.32 -1.76
C GLU A 57 2.63 4.13 -2.18
N VAL A 58 1.58 4.14 -1.35
CA VAL A 58 0.36 4.93 -1.62
C VAL A 58 0.66 6.42 -1.71
N LYS A 59 1.49 6.95 -0.81
CA LYS A 59 1.86 8.37 -0.80
C LYS A 59 2.68 8.75 -2.04
N ASN A 60 3.67 7.95 -2.40
CA ASN A 60 4.50 8.21 -3.58
C ASN A 60 3.67 8.19 -4.88
N ASP A 61 2.74 7.25 -5.00
CA ASP A 61 1.82 7.18 -6.13
C ASP A 61 0.88 8.39 -6.20
N PHE A 62 0.42 8.88 -5.04
CA PHE A 62 -0.40 10.08 -4.95
C PHE A 62 0.39 11.33 -5.37
N ASP A 63 1.60 11.52 -4.83
CA ASP A 63 2.47 12.66 -5.13
C ASP A 63 2.86 12.67 -6.62
N PHE A 64 3.10 11.50 -7.21
CA PHE A 64 3.37 11.38 -8.65
C PHE A 64 2.17 11.74 -9.52
N LYS A 65 0.96 11.30 -9.16
CA LYS A 65 -0.28 11.69 -9.86
C LYS A 65 -0.52 13.19 -9.78
N LEU A 66 -0.34 13.78 -8.60
CA LEU A 66 -0.51 15.21 -8.39
C LEU A 66 0.52 16.03 -9.17
N SER A 67 1.78 15.58 -9.22
CA SER A 67 2.84 16.19 -10.02
C SER A 67 2.53 16.17 -11.52
N ARG A 68 1.97 15.07 -12.04
CA ARG A 68 1.54 14.98 -13.44
C ARG A 68 0.38 15.92 -13.76
N GLU A 69 -0.56 16.11 -12.84
CA GLU A 69 -1.68 17.03 -13.01
C GLU A 69 -1.26 18.51 -12.90
N SER A 70 -0.29 18.82 -12.04
CA SER A 70 0.26 20.16 -11.90
C SER A 70 1.15 20.55 -13.08
N SER A 71 1.89 19.59 -13.65
CA SER A 71 2.80 19.81 -14.80
C SER A 71 2.11 20.00 -16.15
N ARG A 72 0.81 19.71 -16.26
CA ARG A 72 0.03 20.05 -17.47
C ARG A 72 -0.08 21.57 -17.57
N THR A 73 0.54 22.16 -18.59
CA THR A 73 0.42 23.60 -18.90
C THR A 73 -1.05 23.96 -19.14
N ILE A 74 -1.41 25.22 -18.86
CA ILE A 74 -2.79 25.74 -19.00
C ILE A 74 -3.38 25.40 -20.38
N LEU A 75 -2.57 25.48 -21.44
CA LEU A 75 -2.93 25.08 -22.81
C LEU A 75 -3.32 23.60 -22.95
N GLN A 76 -2.57 22.69 -22.32
CA GLN A 76 -2.89 21.25 -22.34
C GLN A 76 -4.17 20.94 -21.54
N LYS A 77 -4.42 21.67 -20.44
CA LYS A 77 -5.66 21.57 -19.66
C LYS A 77 -6.89 22.02 -20.46
N ILE A 78 -6.75 23.06 -21.29
CA ILE A 78 -7.82 23.57 -22.16
C ILE A 78 -8.13 22.58 -23.31
N ILE A 79 -7.10 22.01 -23.96
CA ILE A 79 -7.26 21.03 -25.03
C ILE A 79 -7.92 19.73 -24.52
N PHE A 80 -7.52 19.26 -23.33
CA PHE A 80 -8.07 18.05 -22.73
C PHE A 80 -9.57 18.20 -22.40
N ARG A 81 -10.00 19.33 -21.83
CA ARG A 81 -11.42 19.60 -21.56
C ARG A 81 -12.28 19.72 -22.82
N ARG A 82 -11.71 20.18 -23.95
CA ARG A 82 -12.43 20.22 -25.24
C ARG A 82 -12.68 18.83 -25.82
N LYS A 83 -11.79 17.86 -25.59
CA LYS A 83 -11.96 16.47 -26.04
C LYS A 83 -13.03 15.70 -25.25
N GLU A 84 -13.18 15.97 -23.96
CA GLU A 84 -14.24 15.32 -23.14
C GLU A 84 -15.64 15.89 -23.42
N ASN A 85 -15.73 17.17 -23.84
CA ASN A 85 -17.00 17.82 -24.16
C ASN A 85 -17.37 17.79 -25.66
N GLY A 86 -16.50 17.22 -26.51
CA GLY A 86 -16.61 17.28 -27.97
C GLY A 86 -16.77 15.89 -28.58
N SER A 87 -17.95 15.29 -28.44
CA SER A 87 -18.41 14.38 -29.47
C SER A 87 -18.71 15.21 -30.72
N GLU A 88 -18.17 14.75 -31.85
CA GLU A 88 -18.44 15.17 -33.22
C GLU A 88 -17.76 16.43 -33.81
N LYS A 89 -16.80 16.10 -34.70
CA LYS A 89 -16.69 16.50 -36.12
C LYS A 89 -15.66 17.57 -36.53
N ASN A 90 -14.90 17.13 -37.54
CA ASN A 90 -14.14 17.84 -38.57
C ASN A 90 -12.79 18.43 -38.17
N THR A 91 -11.75 17.62 -38.36
CA THR A 91 -10.38 18.10 -38.58
C THR A 91 -10.19 18.24 -40.08
N GLU A 92 -10.29 19.47 -40.59
CA GLU A 92 -9.72 19.81 -41.90
C GLU A 92 -8.19 19.74 -41.78
N GLU A 93 -7.58 18.99 -42.68
CA GLU A 93 -6.14 18.94 -42.88
C GLU A 93 -5.63 20.34 -43.22
N ILE A 94 -4.71 20.86 -42.40
CA ILE A 94 -3.86 21.97 -42.79
C ILE A 94 -2.46 21.41 -42.96
N THR A 95 -2.12 21.11 -44.22
CA THR A 95 -0.76 20.86 -44.68
C THR A 95 0.00 22.19 -44.67
N ILE A 96 1.17 22.23 -44.01
CA ILE A 96 2.09 23.37 -44.08
C ILE A 96 3.27 22.93 -44.92
N ASN A 97 3.49 23.61 -46.07
CA ASN A 97 4.71 23.56 -46.87
C ASN A 97 5.85 24.30 -46.17
#